data_AF-A0A6N3QQA7-F1
#
_entry.id   AF-A0A6N3QQA7-F1
#
_cell.length_a   1.000
_cell.length_b   1.000
_cell.length_c   1.000
_cell.angle_alpha   90.00
_cell.angle_beta   90.00
_cell.angle_gamma   90.00
#
_symmetry.space_group_name_H-M   'P 1'
#
loop_
_entity.id
_entity.type
_entity.pdbx_description
1 polymer ?
#
loop_
_entity_poly.entity_id
_entity_poly.type
_entity_poly.pdbx_seq_one_letter_code
_entity_poly.pdbx_strand_id
1 'polypeptide(L)' 'MARYDLPDEAWTIIKPLLPPEPATPRAGRPWAEHRKIINGMFWVLCSGAPWRDLPERYGAWKTVYNRFNR' A
#
# COMPACT_ATOMS: atom_id res chain seq x y z
N MET A 1 7.03 5.91 -11.67
CA MET A 1 7.57 5.09 -10.58
C MET A 1 8.32 6.02 -9.63
N ALA A 2 7.95 6.06 -8.35
CA ALA A 2 8.68 6.84 -7.34
C ALA A 2 9.86 6.04 -6.77
N ARG A 3 10.81 6.73 -6.11
CA ARG A 3 12.09 6.17 -5.62
C ARG A 3 11.98 4.88 -4.78
N TYR A 4 10.87 4.65 -4.10
CA TYR A 4 10.65 3.50 -3.21
C TYR A 4 9.50 2.60 -3.66
N ASP A 5 9.01 2.78 -4.89
CA ASP A 5 7.99 1.89 -5.45
C ASP A 5 8.61 0.55 -5.82
N LEU A 6 7.86 -0.53 -5.57
CA LEU A 6 8.25 -1.87 -6.01
C LEU A 6 8.34 -1.94 -7.54
N PRO A 7 9.47 -2.43 -8.08
CA PRO A 7 9.58 -2.84 -9.48
C PRO A 7 8.46 -3.80 -9.87
N ASP A 8 8.05 -3.77 -11.15
CA ASP A 8 7.00 -4.67 -11.64
C ASP A 8 7.37 -6.14 -11.43
N GLU A 9 8.64 -6.49 -11.65
CA GLU A 9 9.19 -7.84 -11.44
C GLU A 9 9.09 -8.30 -9.98
N ALA A 10 9.36 -7.41 -9.02
CA ALA A 10 9.19 -7.73 -7.61
C ALA A 10 7.69 -7.85 -7.26
N TRP A 11 6.85 -7.02 -7.88
CA TRP A 11 5.41 -7.06 -7.69
C TRP A 11 4.78 -8.36 -8.16
N THR A 12 5.24 -8.95 -9.28
CA THR A 12 4.70 -10.23 -9.76
C THR A 12 4.95 -11.38 -8.79
N ILE A 13 6.05 -11.33 -8.01
CA ILE A 13 6.38 -12.31 -6.97
C ILE A 13 5.50 -12.11 -5.73
N ILE A 14 5.29 -10.85 -5.32
CA ILE A 14 4.56 -10.52 -4.09
C ILE A 14 3.05 -10.66 -4.27
N LYS A 15 2.49 -10.19 -5.39
CA LYS A 15 1.05 -10.17 -5.66
C LYS A 15 0.31 -11.48 -5.33
N PRO A 16 0.77 -12.69 -5.76
CA PRO A 16 0.07 -13.93 -5.48
C PRO A 16 0.08 -14.35 -4.00
N LEU A 17 0.94 -13.77 -3.17
CA LEU A 17 1.04 -14.07 -1.73
C LEU A 17 0.07 -13.23 -0.89
N LEU A 18 -0.53 -12.21 -1.50
CA LEU A 18 -1.47 -11.33 -0.83
C LEU A 18 -2.85 -11.98 -0.77
N PRO A 19 -3.65 -11.69 0.29
CA PRO A 19 -5.04 -12.12 0.31
C PRO A 19 -5.77 -11.62 -0.94
N PRO A 20 -6.82 -12.30 -1.42
CA PRO A 20 -7.59 -11.82 -2.55
C PRO A 20 -8.16 -10.43 -2.24
N GLU A 21 -8.03 -9.50 -3.21
CA GLU A 21 -8.79 -8.25 -3.13
C GLU A 21 -10.28 -8.60 -3.17
N PRO A 22 -11.09 -8.10 -2.23
CA PRO A 22 -12.49 -8.46 -2.18
C PRO A 22 -13.19 -8.04 -3.48
N ALA A 23 -13.71 -9.03 -4.22
CA ALA A 23 -14.34 -8.86 -5.53
C ALA A 23 -15.60 -7.98 -5.50
N THR A 24 -16.19 -7.79 -4.32
CA THR A 24 -17.30 -6.87 -4.07
C THR A 24 -16.96 -6.01 -2.86
N PRO A 25 -17.21 -4.68 -2.91
CA PRO A 25 -17.24 -3.89 -1.70
C PRO A 25 -18.40 -4.41 -0.86
N ARG A 26 -18.12 -5.27 0.13
CA ARG A 26 -19.08 -5.55 1.20
C ARG A 26 -19.44 -4.20 1.81
N ALA A 27 -20.63 -3.70 1.50
CA ALA A 27 -21.23 -2.44 1.97
C ALA A 27 -20.24 -1.49 2.69
N GLY A 28 -19.62 -0.56 1.96
CA GLY A 28 -18.65 0.38 2.53
C GLY A 28 -17.63 0.90 1.52
N ARG A 29 -16.59 1.58 2.02
CA ARG A 29 -15.51 2.14 1.20
C ARG A 29 -14.71 1.00 0.54
N PRO A 30 -14.49 1.05 -0.79
CA PRO A 30 -13.66 0.07 -1.49
C PRO A 30 -12.28 -0.09 -0.84
N TRP A 31 -11.77 -1.32 -0.84
CA TRP A 31 -10.40 -1.57 -0.40
C TRP A 31 -9.43 -0.82 -1.31
N ALA A 32 -8.41 -0.21 -0.71
CA ALA A 32 -7.32 0.37 -1.46
C ALA A 32 -6.48 -0.75 -2.11
N GLU A 33 -6.11 -0.52 -3.37
CA GLU A 33 -5.25 -1.42 -4.15
C GLU A 33 -3.99 -1.82 -3.37
N HIS A 34 -3.69 -3.12 -3.34
CA HIS A 34 -2.58 -3.64 -2.53
C HIS A 34 -1.24 -3.02 -2.91
N ARG A 35 -0.97 -2.86 -4.22
CA ARG A 35 0.28 -2.30 -4.70
C ARG A 35 0.51 -0.90 -4.16
N LYS A 36 -0.54 -0.08 -4.21
CA LYS A 36 -0.53 1.30 -3.74
C LYS A 36 -0.20 1.39 -2.25
N ILE A 37 -0.84 0.54 -1.44
CA ILE A 37 -0.60 0.47 -0.01
C ILE A 37 0.83 0.02 0.30
N ILE A 38 1.29 -1.06 -0.34
CA ILE A 38 2.63 -1.62 -0.09
C ILE A 38 3.72 -0.63 -0.51
N ASN A 39 3.58 0.04 -1.66
CA ASN A 39 4.50 1.11 -2.04
C ASN A 39 4.49 2.27 -1.03
N GLY A 40 3.34 2.60 -0.45
CA GLY A 40 3.24 3.57 0.63
C GLY A 40 3.99 3.14 1.90
N MET A 41 3.89 1.86 2.27
CA MET A 41 4.67 1.30 3.39
C MET A 41 6.17 1.38 3.10
N PHE A 42 6.63 0.94 1.92
CA PHE A 42 8.04 1.01 1.55
C PHE A 42 8.56 2.44 1.50
N TRP A 43 7.75 3.38 1.04
CA TRP A 43 8.14 4.79 1.07
C TRP A 43 8.43 5.24 2.50
N VAL A 44 7.59 4.91 3.48
CA VAL A 44 7.81 5.27 4.90
C VAL A 44 9.02 4.52 5.48
N LEU A 45 9.07 3.20 5.29
CA LEU A 45 10.11 2.35 5.87
C LEU A 45 11.50 2.65 5.31
N CYS A 46 11.62 3.02 4.02
CA CYS A 46 12.89 3.34 3.40
C CYS A 46 13.31 4.81 3.57
N SER A 47 12.36 5.74 3.69
CA SER A 47 12.67 7.16 3.90
C SER A 47 12.86 7.54 5.37
N GLY A 48 12.24 6.78 6.30
CA GLY A 48 12.18 7.12 7.72
C GLY A 48 11.26 8.31 8.06
N ALA A 49 10.53 8.84 7.07
CA ALA A 49 9.60 9.94 7.29
C ALA A 49 8.43 9.51 8.20
N PRO A 50 7.83 10.43 8.97
CA PRO A 50 6.66 10.10 9.77
C PRO A 50 5.48 9.73 8.87
N TRP A 51 4.63 8.81 9.33
CA TRP A 51 3.46 8.34 8.56
C TRP A 51 2.56 9.48 8.05
N ARG A 52 2.45 10.59 8.80
CA ARG A 52 1.62 11.74 8.42
C ARG A 52 2.11 12.46 7.16
N ASP A 53 3.38 12.28 6.81
CA ASP A 53 4.01 12.87 5.63
C ASP A 53 3.93 11.94 4.42
N LEU A 54 3.23 10.81 4.54
CA LEU A 54 3.02 9.89 3.44
C LEU A 54 2.42 10.64 2.24
N PRO A 55 3.05 10.57 1.05
CA PRO A 55 2.54 11.23 -0.14
C PRO A 55 1.13 10.76 -0.52
N GLU A 56 0.26 11.70 -0.86
CA GLU A 56 -1.15 11.44 -1.21
C GLU A 56 -1.33 10.43 -2.35
N ARG A 57 -0.32 10.29 -3.22
CA ARG A 57 -0.30 9.28 -4.28
C ARG A 57 -0.44 7.84 -3.76
N TYR A 58 -0.14 7.57 -2.48
CA TYR A 58 -0.32 6.25 -1.86
C TYR A 58 -1.65 6.13 -1.10
N GLY A 59 -2.46 7.19 -1.07
CA GLY A 59 -3.72 7.25 -0.35
C GLY A 59 -3.57 7.84 1.06
N ALA A 60 -4.65 7.73 1.85
CA ALA A 60 -4.67 8.28 3.19
C ALA A 60 -3.68 7.54 4.10
N TRP A 61 -2.80 8.28 4.78
CA TRP A 61 -1.78 7.69 5.66
C TRP A 61 -2.36 6.75 6.72
N LYS A 62 -3.53 7.08 7.28
CA LYS A 62 -4.23 6.21 8.25
C LYS A 62 -4.57 4.85 7.66
N THR A 63 -4.97 4.79 6.40
CA THR A 63 -5.28 3.53 5.71
C THR A 63 -4.04 2.67 5.55
N VAL A 64 -2.91 3.27 5.16
CA VAL A 64 -1.64 2.55 5.01
C VAL A 64 -1.13 2.08 6.37
N TYR A 65 -1.12 2.96 7.37
CA TYR A 65 -0.68 2.64 8.72
C TYR A 65 -1.54 1.54 9.36
N ASN A 66 -2.87 1.64 9.28
CA ASN A 66 -3.77 0.61 9.80
C ASN A 66 -3.59 -0.74 9.09
N ARG A 67 -3.06 -0.75 7.87
CA ARG A 67 -2.77 -2.00 7.14
C ARG A 67 -1.40 -2.57 7.51
N PHE A 68 -0.46 -1.71 7.90
CA PHE A 68 0.85 -2.10 8.41
C PHE A 68 0.76 -2.65 9.83
N ASN A 69 -0.09 -2.04 10.67
CA ASN A 69 -0.24 -2.36 12.09
C ASN A 69 -1.37 -3.38 12.35
N ARG A 70 -1.62 -4.29 11.40
CA ARG A 70 -2.70 -5.29 11.43
C ARG A 70 -2.16 -6.69 11.64
#